data_AF-A0A2N5AGW4-F1
#
_entry.id   AF-A0A2N5AGW4-F1
#
_cell.length_a   1.000
_cell.length_b   1.000
_cell.length_c   1.000
_cell.angle_alpha   90.00
_cell.angle_beta   90.00
_cell.angle_gamma   90.00
#
_symmetry.space_group_name_H-M   'P 1'
#
loop_
_entity.id
_entity.type
_entity.pdbx_description
1 polymer ?
#
loop_
_entity_poly.entity_id
_entity_poly.type
_entity_poly.pdbx_seq_one_letter_code
_entity_poly.pdbx_strand_id
1 'polypeptide(L)'
;MGEAIEFRKVTKRFSGNTILDEISLDIPAGSVTVILGPSGSGKSTLLRCINHLEKLDGGTIRIGGELVGYQQKGQALYELSSRRIAAQRSRTG
;
A
#
# COMPACT_ATOMS: atom_id res chain seq x y z
N MET A 1 10.86 -16.61 -5.28
CA MET A 1 9.78 -16.69 -4.27
C MET A 1 9.15 -15.31 -4.19
N GLY A 2 7.82 -15.22 -4.20
CA GLY A 2 7.14 -13.92 -4.04
C GLY A 2 7.32 -13.38 -2.62
N GLU A 3 7.04 -12.10 -2.42
CA GLU A 3 7.07 -11.46 -1.10
C GLU A 3 5.67 -11.39 -0.49
N ALA A 4 5.57 -11.45 0.84
CA ALA A 4 4.31 -11.21 1.53
C ALA A 4 3.96 -9.72 1.49
N ILE A 5 2.66 -9.40 1.52
CA ILE A 5 2.16 -8.02 1.57
C ILE A 5 1.32 -7.84 2.83
N GLU A 6 1.65 -6.82 3.61
CA GLU A 6 0.95 -6.52 4.87
C GLU A 6 0.32 -5.14 4.82
N PHE A 7 -0.96 -5.06 5.18
CA PHE A 7 -1.71 -3.82 5.33
C PHE A 7 -2.00 -3.61 6.81
N ARG A 8 -1.71 -2.41 7.33
CA ARG A 8 -2.03 -2.02 8.70
C ARG A 8 -2.77 -0.69 8.69
N LYS A 9 -4.06 -0.73 9.01
CA LYS A 9 -4.97 0.43 9.09
C LYS A 9 -4.89 1.36 7.88
N VAL A 10 -4.84 0.78 6.68
CA VAL A 10 -4.65 1.53 5.44
C VAL A 10 -5.89 2.37 5.16
N THR A 11 -5.68 3.68 5.14
CA THR A 11 -6.72 4.68 4.88
C THR A 11 -6.35 5.52 3.67
N LYS A 12 -7.32 5.69 2.77
CA LYS A 12 -7.20 6.56 1.59
C LYS A 12 -8.45 7.39 1.43
N ARG A 13 -8.27 8.70 1.26
CA ARG A 13 -9.32 9.68 1.03
C ARG A 13 -9.07 10.41 -0.29
N PHE A 14 -10.15 10.75 -0.99
CA PHE A 14 -10.13 11.69 -2.11
C PHE A 14 -11.18 12.76 -1.87
N SER A 15 -10.77 14.04 -1.88
CA SER A 15 -11.67 15.18 -1.72
C SER A 15 -12.63 15.04 -0.52
N GLY A 16 -12.13 14.52 0.60
CA GLY A 16 -12.91 14.30 1.83
C GLY A 16 -13.65 12.95 1.91
N ASN A 17 -13.80 12.21 0.80
CA ASN A 17 -14.45 10.90 0.80
C ASN A 17 -13.46 9.78 1.13
N THR A 18 -13.75 8.98 2.16
CA THR A 18 -12.98 7.78 2.52
C THR A 18 -13.27 6.65 1.54
N ILE A 19 -12.24 6.22 0.78
CA ILE A 19 -12.33 5.13 -0.19
C ILE A 19 -11.77 3.83 0.38
N LEU A 20 -10.68 3.91 1.14
CA LEU A 20 -10.17 2.80 1.94
C LEU A 20 -10.27 3.23 3.40
N ASP A 21 -10.91 2.41 4.23
CA ASP A 21 -11.20 2.73 5.62
C ASP A 21 -10.53 1.71 6.55
N GLU A 22 -9.41 2.11 7.16
CA GLU A 22 -8.61 1.31 8.11
C GLU A 22 -8.34 -0.15 7.71
N ILE A 23 -8.13 -0.41 6.42
CA ILE A 23 -7.97 -1.75 5.87
C ILE A 23 -6.73 -2.45 6.46
N SER A 24 -6.92 -3.62 7.05
CA SER A 24 -5.86 -4.45 7.63
C SER A 24 -6.01 -5.90 7.19
N LEU A 25 -4.98 -6.43 6.52
CA LEU A 25 -4.92 -7.82 6.08
C LEU A 25 -3.47 -8.23 5.80
N ASP A 26 -3.23 -9.53 5.73
CA ASP A 26 -1.95 -10.13 5.35
C ASP A 26 -2.16 -10.99 4.10
N ILE A 27 -1.33 -10.79 3.09
CA ILE A 27 -1.28 -11.58 1.86
C ILE A 27 -0.01 -12.44 1.91
N PRO A 28 -0.14 -13.77 2.01
CA PRO A 28 1.00 -14.66 2.06
C PRO A 28 1.85 -14.61 0.78
N ALA A 29 3.17 -14.73 0.95
CA ALA A 29 4.10 -14.93 -0.15
C ALA A 29 3.72 -16.17 -0.99
N GLY A 30 3.78 -16.04 -2.32
CA GLY A 30 3.49 -17.14 -3.24
C GLY A 30 2.00 -17.48 -3.39
N SER A 31 1.10 -16.70 -2.81
CA SER A 31 -0.34 -16.83 -3.02
C SER A 31 -0.81 -16.05 -4.24
N VAL A 32 -1.94 -16.50 -4.81
CA VAL A 32 -2.74 -15.70 -5.75
C VAL A 32 -3.95 -15.19 -4.99
N THR A 33 -4.01 -13.87 -4.77
CA THR A 33 -5.11 -13.22 -4.05
C THR A 33 -6.00 -12.46 -5.02
N VAL A 34 -7.31 -12.69 -4.95
CA VAL A 34 -8.31 -12.00 -5.75
C VAL A 34 -9.07 -11.00 -4.89
N ILE A 35 -9.16 -9.74 -5.35
CA ILE A 35 -9.96 -8.70 -4.70
C ILE A 35 -11.30 -8.58 -5.42
N LEU A 36 -12.39 -8.85 -4.70
CA LEU A 36 -13.76 -8.76 -5.22
C LEU A 36 -14.52 -7.62 -4.55
N GLY A 37 -15.54 -7.10 -5.24
CA GLY A 37 -16.43 -6.08 -4.69
C GLY A 37 -17.11 -5.23 -5.77
N PRO A 38 -18.20 -4.51 -5.44
CA PRO A 38 -18.94 -3.64 -6.37
C PRO A 38 -18.06 -2.58 -7.02
N SER A 39 -18.48 -2.03 -8.17
CA SER A 39 -17.81 -0.86 -8.75
C SER A 39 -17.75 0.28 -7.72
N GLY A 40 -16.62 1.01 -7.68
CA GLY A 40 -16.41 2.09 -6.71
C GLY A 40 -15.95 1.67 -5.31
N SER A 41 -15.90 0.37 -4.98
CA SER A 41 -15.51 -0.12 -3.64
C SER A 41 -14.02 0.06 -3.27
N GLY A 42 -13.23 0.79 -4.05
CA GLY A 42 -11.82 1.06 -3.75
C GLY A 42 -10.81 0.00 -4.21
N LYS A 43 -11.20 -1.05 -4.96
CA LYS A 43 -10.28 -2.12 -5.42
C LYS A 43 -9.06 -1.60 -6.18
N SER A 44 -9.29 -0.81 -7.23
CA SER A 44 -8.20 -0.21 -8.02
C SER A 44 -7.38 0.79 -7.20
N THR A 45 -8.00 1.45 -6.22
CA THR A 45 -7.31 2.34 -5.28
C THR A 45 -6.36 1.54 -4.39
N LEU A 46 -6.80 0.41 -3.82
CA LEU A 46 -5.95 -0.48 -3.02
C LEU A 46 -4.74 -0.96 -3.83
N LEU A 47 -4.95 -1.43 -5.07
CA LEU A 47 -3.87 -1.85 -5.96
C LEU A 47 -2.89 -0.71 -6.32
N ARG A 48 -3.39 0.52 -6.49
CA ARG A 48 -2.55 1.70 -6.71
C ARG A 48 -1.74 2.07 -5.47
N CYS A 49 -2.30 1.91 -4.27
CA CYS A 49 -1.57 2.12 -3.02
C CYS A 49 -0.42 1.11 -2.83
N ILE A 50 -0.63 -0.17 -3.16
CA ILE A 50 0.44 -1.20 -3.13
C ILE A 50 1.61 -0.78 -4.01
N ASN A 51 1.33 -0.30 -5.22
CA ASN A 51 2.33 0.16 -6.18
C ASN A 51 2.83 1.59 -5.93
N HIS A 52 2.47 2.20 -4.80
CA HIS A 52 2.77 3.60 -4.49
C HIS A 52 2.45 4.58 -5.63
N LEU A 53 1.38 4.32 -6.38
CA LEU A 53 0.79 5.26 -7.33
C LEU A 53 -0.17 6.22 -6.64
N GLU A 54 -0.66 5.84 -5.46
CA GLU A 54 -1.47 6.67 -4.57
C GLU A 54 -0.85 6.67 -3.16
N LYS A 55 -0.64 7.86 -2.59
CA LYS A 55 -0.16 8.01 -1.22
C LYS A 55 -1.25 7.66 -0.22
N LEU A 56 -0.85 7.07 0.90
CA LEU A 56 -1.76 6.77 2.00
C LEU A 56 -2.05 8.06 2.79
N ASP A 57 -3.29 8.19 3.25
CA ASP A 57 -3.69 9.22 4.21
C ASP A 57 -3.57 8.70 5.66
N GLY A 58 -3.47 7.38 5.83
CA GLY A 58 -3.21 6.74 7.12
C GLY A 58 -2.78 5.27 6.96
N GLY A 59 -2.15 4.74 8.00
CA GLY A 59 -1.67 3.36 8.04
C GLY A 59 -0.38 3.12 7.26
N THR A 60 -0.06 1.85 7.02
CA THR A 60 1.14 1.42 6.30
C THR A 60 0.87 0.20 5.42
N ILE A 61 1.59 0.12 4.30
CA ILE A 61 1.72 -1.09 3.49
C ILE A 61 3.18 -1.52 3.53
N ARG A 62 3.42 -2.82 3.75
CA ARG A 62 4.74 -3.44 3.63
C ARG A 62 4.74 -4.52 2.56
N ILE A 63 5.84 -4.63 1.82
CA ILE A 63 6.12 -5.72 0.88
C ILE A 63 7.48 -6.31 1.28
N GLY A 64 7.54 -7.60 1.57
CA GLY A 64 8.78 -8.24 2.01
C GLY A 64 9.34 -7.65 3.32
N GLY A 65 8.48 -7.06 4.16
CA GLY A 65 8.86 -6.32 5.37
C GLY A 65 9.31 -4.86 5.15
N GLU A 66 9.51 -4.43 3.90
CA GLU A 66 9.88 -3.05 3.56
C GLU A 66 8.62 -2.16 3.44
N LEU A 67 8.68 -0.95 4.00
CA LEU A 67 7.60 0.04 3.85
C LEU A 67 7.53 0.57 2.41
N VAL A 68 6.31 0.57 1.86
CA VAL A 68 6.04 1.09 0.51
C VAL A 68 6.04 2.62 0.53
N GLY A 69 7.03 3.24 -0.11
CA GLY A 69 7.13 4.69 -0.32
C GLY A 69 7.49 5.53 0.91
N TYR A 70 7.70 4.90 2.07
CA TYR A 70 8.08 5.57 3.30
C TYR A 70 9.27 4.88 3.95
N GLN A 71 10.02 5.62 4.76
CA GLN A 71 11.00 5.08 5.70
C GLN A 71 10.59 5.48 7.12
N GLN A 72 10.78 4.58 8.06
CA GLN A 72 10.55 4.86 9.47
C GLN A 72 11.85 5.31 10.13
N LYS A 73 11.83 6.44 10.84
CA LYS A 73 12.92 6.88 11.71
C LYS A 73 12.34 7.17 13.10
N GLY A 74 12.67 6.30 14.06
CA GLY A 74 12.01 6.31 15.37
C GLY A 74 10.52 6.03 15.22
N GLN A 75 9.70 6.95 15.71
CA GLN A 75 8.23 6.86 15.61
C GLN A 75 7.65 7.57 14.38
N ALA A 76 8.46 8.32 13.63
CA ALA A 76 7.99 9.11 12.50
C ALA A 76 8.19 8.39 11.16
N LEU A 77 7.21 8.55 10.27
CA LEU A 77 7.28 8.11 8.87
C LEU A 77 7.69 9.28 7.99
N TYR A 78 8.70 9.05 7.15
CA TYR A 78 9.20 10.02 6.18
C TYR A 78 8.98 9.47 4.78
N GLU A 79 8.35 10.25 3.92
CA GLU A 79 8.21 9.87 2.52
C GLU A 79 9.59 9.75 1.86
N LEU A 80 9.75 8.72 1.04
CA LEU A 80 10.95 8.51 0.24
C LEU A 80 11.04 9.55 -0.88
N SER A 81 12.24 9.82 -1.37
CA SER A 81 12.41 10.66 -2.56
C SER A 81 11.81 9.98 -3.79
N SER A 82 11.37 10.77 -4.77
CA SER A 82 10.75 10.26 -6.02
C SER A 82 11.63 9.22 -6.73
N ARG A 83 12.96 9.37 -6.67
CA ARG A 83 13.93 8.41 -7.23
C ARG A 83 13.89 7.06 -6.50
N ARG A 84 13.80 7.07 -5.16
CA ARG A 84 13.73 5.85 -4.35
C ARG A 84 12.37 5.16 -4.50
N ILE A 85 11.29 5.94 -4.58
CA ILE A 85 9.95 5.44 -4.90
C ILE A 85 9.95 4.76 -6.27
N ALA A 86 10.53 5.39 -7.30
CA ALA A 86 10.62 4.79 -8.63
C ALA A 86 11.40 3.45 -8.61
N ALA A 87 12.50 3.39 -7.86
CA ALA A 87 13.28 2.15 -7.70
C ALA A 87 12.56 1.06 -6.89
N GLN A 88 11.64 1.42 -5.97
CA GLN A 88 10.76 0.45 -5.32
C GLN A 88 9.74 -0.11 -6.31
N ARG A 89 9.08 0.75 -7.09
CA ARG A 89 8.05 0.34 -8.07
C ARG A 89 8.56 -0.61 -9.15
N SER A 90 9.82 -0.47 -9.56
CA SER A 90 10.43 -1.39 -10.54
C SER A 90 10.68 -2.80 -10.01
N ARG A 91 10.52 -3.04 -8.69
CA ARG A 91 10.61 -4.38 -8.09
C ARG A 91 9.24 -5.04 -7.92
N THR A 92 8.17 -4.24 -7.86
CA THR A 92 6.81 -4.71 -7.60
C THR A 92 5.97 -4.88 -8.87
N GLY A 93 6.39 -4.25 -9.97
CA GLY A 93 5.76 -4.32 -11.29
C GLY A 93 6.57 -5.11 -12.31
#